data_AF-A0A2V7SCL7-F1
#
_entry.id   AF-A0A2V7SCL7-F1
#
_cell.length_a   1.000
_cell.length_b   1.000
_cell.length_c   1.000
_cell.angle_alpha   90.00
_cell.angle_beta   90.00
_cell.angle_gamma   90.00
#
_symmetry.space_group_name_H-M   'P 1'
#
loop_
_entity.id
_entity.type
_entity.pdbx_description
1 polymer ?
#
loop_
_entity_poly.entity_id
_entity_poly.type
_entity_poly.pdbx_seq_one_letter_code
_entity_poly.pdbx_strand_id
1 'polypeptide(L)'
;MDLRDCTVVILGGSGLVGHAVARRLLEASSPPPPKRLVLVALFESEVRETAAALARVRGRTAIEVEWGNVFFPSPVARLDRSELLADPAHRALLIGDLLGDLTDEVLERSLLHQVLRKYAPDVVVDSINTATAFAYQDVFQSARDLLTAAATGTLTPAAVEQHVLTLTMPQLIRHVQIMHEALRRAGTRVYVKIGTSGTGGMGFNIPYTHSEERPSRPLMTKAAVAGAHSLLLFLMGRTPGAPATVEIKPTATIGWRQISYGPVRRRGKPIPVVDCPTPVAVPDAFRPGAAPWQDREQGLTGVFIDVGENGLFARDEFATVTALGQMEFITPEEVADYVMMELEGRPTGKDVVAALDGATAGPTYRAGVLRAHALARLDALEREHGQRAVAYEMLGPPRLTKMLFEAYLCGRLRGTVRALAASEPAGLAGEAHALVAQDAALRQRILSVGLPIVAPDGERVYRGSLVVVPPAPPPGDPLGAAPRGWVDLRPAHFGLWIKRAGQMIAQAERRLAPSRLPPWDDESGSDVDWTAIEPEDEICPARFATWVFGHEDYGERIKR
;
A
#
# COMPACT_ATOMS: atom_id res chain seq x y z
N MET A 1 -9.60 8.82 -20.68
CA MET A 1 -8.28 9.45 -20.91
C MET A 1 -7.87 9.27 -22.37
N ASP A 2 -7.24 10.26 -23.01
CA ASP A 2 -6.59 10.07 -24.33
C ASP A 2 -5.24 9.38 -24.13
N LEU A 3 -5.03 8.25 -24.80
CA LEU A 3 -3.84 7.41 -24.61
C LEU A 3 -2.74 7.70 -25.64
N ARG A 4 -2.99 8.47 -26.71
CA ARG A 4 -2.06 8.65 -27.85
C ARG A 4 -0.61 8.91 -27.50
N ASP A 5 -0.38 9.87 -26.62
CA ASP A 5 0.97 10.32 -26.25
C ASP A 5 1.46 9.69 -24.94
N CYS A 6 0.68 8.74 -24.39
CA CYS A 6 0.96 8.15 -23.09
C CYS A 6 1.99 7.02 -23.17
N THR A 7 2.72 6.84 -22.07
CA THR A 7 3.46 5.62 -21.78
C THR A 7 2.64 4.73 -20.86
N VAL A 8 2.39 3.48 -21.29
CA VAL A 8 1.67 2.47 -20.51
C VAL A 8 2.64 1.38 -20.07
N VAL A 9 2.67 1.05 -18.77
CA VAL A 9 3.39 -0.09 -18.23
C VAL A 9 2.39 -1.17 -17.82
N ILE A 10 2.60 -2.41 -18.27
CA ILE A 10 1.82 -3.58 -17.84
C ILE A 10 2.69 -4.49 -16.99
N LEU A 11 2.39 -4.55 -15.70
CA LEU A 11 2.99 -5.54 -14.79
C LEU A 11 2.27 -6.88 -14.99
N GLY A 12 3.02 -7.95 -15.24
CA GLY A 12 2.45 -9.24 -15.65
C GLY A 12 2.09 -9.32 -17.13
N GLY A 13 2.77 -8.56 -17.99
CA GLY A 13 2.44 -8.43 -19.41
C GLY A 13 2.47 -9.73 -20.22
N SER A 14 3.21 -10.76 -19.77
CA SER A 14 3.22 -12.10 -20.39
C SER A 14 2.07 -13.01 -19.94
N GLY A 15 1.35 -12.62 -18.89
CA GLY A 15 0.19 -13.34 -18.37
C GLY A 15 -1.03 -13.17 -19.26
N LEU A 16 -2.02 -14.05 -19.11
CA LEU A 16 -3.26 -14.08 -19.91
C LEU A 16 -3.93 -12.70 -20.03
N VAL A 17 -4.23 -12.08 -18.89
CA VAL A 17 -4.93 -10.80 -18.87
C VAL A 17 -4.01 -9.67 -19.32
N GLY A 18 -2.75 -9.65 -18.86
CA GLY A 18 -1.77 -8.64 -19.27
C GLY A 18 -1.58 -8.59 -20.78
N HIS A 19 -1.50 -9.77 -21.43
CA HIS A 19 -1.42 -9.89 -22.88
C HIS A 19 -2.70 -9.42 -23.58
N ALA A 20 -3.89 -9.77 -23.06
CA ALA A 20 -5.15 -9.33 -23.64
C ALA A 20 -5.33 -7.81 -23.53
N VAL A 21 -4.97 -7.20 -22.39
CA VAL A 21 -4.94 -5.74 -22.22
C VAL A 21 -3.96 -5.11 -23.20
N ALA A 22 -2.75 -5.65 -23.32
CA ALA A 22 -1.74 -5.18 -24.28
C ALA A 22 -2.29 -5.20 -25.71
N ARG A 23 -2.91 -6.30 -26.14
CA ARG A 23 -3.53 -6.42 -27.47
C ARG A 23 -4.63 -5.38 -27.65
N ARG A 24 -5.52 -5.23 -26.66
CA ARG A 24 -6.65 -4.30 -26.73
C ARG A 24 -6.20 -2.84 -26.82
N LEU A 25 -5.16 -2.46 -26.09
CA LEU A 25 -4.53 -1.13 -26.18
C LEU A 25 -3.97 -0.84 -27.57
N LEU A 26 -3.40 -1.85 -28.25
CA LEU A 26 -2.80 -1.69 -29.58
C LEU A 26 -3.84 -1.70 -30.70
N GLU A 27 -4.91 -2.46 -30.56
CA GLU A 27 -5.99 -2.58 -31.55
C GLU A 27 -7.07 -1.48 -31.42
N ALA A 28 -7.12 -0.78 -30.30
CA ALA A 28 -8.14 0.24 -30.05
C ALA A 28 -8.10 1.35 -31.10
N SER A 29 -9.25 1.60 -31.73
CA SER A 29 -9.44 2.73 -32.64
C SER A 29 -9.78 4.03 -31.89
N SER A 30 -10.39 3.89 -30.70
CA SER A 30 -10.69 4.96 -29.77
C SER A 30 -10.72 4.38 -28.34
N PRO A 31 -9.90 4.88 -27.40
CA PRO A 31 -8.83 5.86 -27.61
C PRO A 31 -7.75 5.28 -28.53
N PRO A 32 -6.95 6.12 -29.20
CA PRO A 32 -5.94 5.60 -30.10
C PRO A 32 -4.81 4.95 -29.29
N PRO A 33 -4.00 4.08 -29.92
CA PRO A 33 -2.97 3.32 -29.24
C PRO A 33 -1.93 4.23 -28.56
N PRO A 34 -1.31 3.78 -27.46
CA PRO A 34 -0.32 4.57 -26.75
C PRO A 34 0.96 4.75 -27.56
N LYS A 35 1.71 5.82 -27.25
CA LYS A 35 3.04 6.06 -27.84
C LYS A 35 4.01 4.94 -27.50
N ARG A 36 3.97 4.49 -26.25
CA ARG A 36 4.86 3.46 -25.71
C ARG A 36 4.10 2.48 -24.82
N LEU A 37 4.37 1.20 -25.01
CA LEU A 37 3.90 0.10 -24.20
C LEU A 37 5.10 -0.66 -23.63
N VAL A 38 5.18 -0.76 -22.32
CA VAL A 38 6.24 -1.50 -21.60
C VAL A 38 5.63 -2.73 -20.97
N LEU A 39 6.12 -3.90 -21.35
CA LEU A 39 5.69 -5.18 -20.81
C LEU A 39 6.67 -5.63 -19.74
N VAL A 40 6.18 -5.96 -18.55
CA VAL A 40 6.99 -6.46 -17.45
C VAL A 40 6.55 -7.87 -17.07
N ALA A 41 7.47 -8.82 -17.01
CA ALA A 41 7.18 -10.19 -16.57
C ALA A 41 8.24 -10.73 -15.60
N LEU A 42 8.03 -11.94 -15.07
CA LEU A 42 9.03 -12.59 -14.21
C LEU A 42 10.23 -13.07 -15.04
N PHE A 43 9.99 -13.68 -16.20
CA PHE A 43 11.02 -14.30 -17.03
C PHE A 43 11.24 -13.54 -18.34
N GLU A 44 12.51 -13.42 -18.74
CA GLU A 44 12.91 -12.71 -19.95
C GLU A 44 12.34 -13.36 -21.23
N SER A 45 12.38 -14.69 -21.30
CA SER A 45 11.87 -15.44 -22.46
C SER A 45 10.40 -15.16 -22.72
N GLU A 46 9.58 -15.21 -21.66
CA GLU A 46 8.13 -15.02 -21.74
C GLU A 46 7.76 -13.61 -22.20
N VAL A 47 8.41 -12.58 -21.66
CA VAL A 47 8.11 -11.19 -22.04
C VAL A 47 8.56 -10.88 -23.46
N ARG A 48 9.70 -11.44 -23.90
CA ARG A 48 10.19 -11.28 -25.28
C ARG A 48 9.28 -11.99 -26.29
N GLU A 49 8.82 -13.20 -25.98
CA GLU A 49 7.84 -13.92 -26.80
C GLU A 49 6.53 -13.12 -26.93
N THR A 50 6.04 -12.58 -25.81
CA THR A 50 4.84 -11.75 -25.77
C THR A 50 4.99 -10.49 -26.62
N ALA A 51 6.13 -9.80 -26.52
CA ALA A 51 6.42 -8.62 -27.34
C ALA A 51 6.50 -8.96 -28.83
N ALA A 52 7.09 -10.10 -29.19
CA ALA A 52 7.17 -10.57 -30.57
C ALA A 52 5.77 -10.90 -31.15
N ALA A 53 4.88 -11.49 -30.34
CA ALA A 53 3.50 -11.75 -30.75
C ALA A 53 2.72 -10.45 -31.02
N LEU A 54 2.89 -9.45 -30.15
CA LEU A 54 2.22 -8.14 -30.27
C LEU A 54 2.81 -7.25 -31.36
N ALA A 55 4.04 -7.53 -31.83
CA ALA A 55 4.70 -6.74 -32.88
C ALA A 55 3.89 -6.65 -34.19
N ARG A 56 3.00 -7.63 -34.43
CA ARG A 56 2.12 -7.68 -35.62
C ARG A 56 0.99 -6.65 -35.57
N VAL A 57 0.55 -6.26 -34.37
CA VAL A 57 -0.58 -5.34 -34.16
C VAL A 57 -0.15 -3.99 -33.56
N ARG A 58 1.15 -3.80 -33.32
CA ARG A 58 1.69 -2.61 -32.63
C ARG A 58 1.42 -1.27 -33.31
N GLY A 59 1.17 -1.25 -34.62
CA GLY A 59 1.07 -0.02 -35.40
C GLY A 59 2.31 0.88 -35.21
N ARG A 60 2.12 2.07 -34.64
CA ARG A 60 3.18 3.05 -34.33
C ARG A 60 3.69 2.98 -32.89
N THR A 61 3.08 2.17 -32.04
CA THR A 61 3.45 2.04 -30.63
C THR A 61 4.82 1.38 -30.48
N ALA A 62 5.71 2.01 -29.70
CA ALA A 62 6.96 1.38 -29.28
C ALA A 62 6.67 0.32 -28.20
N ILE A 63 7.14 -0.91 -28.40
CA ILE A 63 7.04 -1.98 -27.40
C ILE A 63 8.41 -2.22 -26.77
N GLU A 64 8.49 -2.04 -25.46
CA GLU A 64 9.70 -2.28 -24.65
C GLU A 64 9.41 -3.37 -23.61
N VAL A 65 10.45 -4.03 -23.11
CA VAL A 65 10.31 -5.16 -22.18
C VAL A 65 11.23 -5.01 -20.97
N GLU A 66 10.74 -5.44 -19.82
CA GLU A 66 11.49 -5.61 -18.57
C GLU A 66 11.17 -6.95 -17.93
N TRP A 67 12.09 -7.45 -17.11
CA TRP A 67 11.86 -8.70 -16.40
C TRP A 67 12.52 -8.76 -15.03
N GLY A 68 11.95 -9.61 -14.18
CA GLY A 68 12.39 -9.88 -12.82
C GLY A 68 11.23 -9.82 -11.83
N ASN A 69 11.48 -10.29 -10.62
CA ASN A 69 10.51 -10.24 -9.54
C ASN A 69 10.40 -8.81 -9.00
N VAL A 70 9.32 -8.12 -9.37
CA VAL A 70 9.04 -6.73 -8.96
C VAL A 70 8.80 -6.58 -7.45
N PHE A 71 8.63 -7.68 -6.70
CA PHE A 71 8.56 -7.67 -5.24
C PHE A 71 9.93 -7.57 -4.57
N PHE A 72 11.03 -7.70 -5.33
CA PHE A 72 12.39 -7.76 -4.80
C PHE A 72 13.26 -6.55 -5.22
N PRO A 73 14.35 -6.30 -4.49
CA PRO A 73 15.40 -5.38 -4.92
C PRO A 73 16.06 -5.83 -6.22
N SER A 74 16.38 -4.88 -7.09
CA SER A 74 16.98 -5.08 -8.41
C SER A 74 18.19 -6.04 -8.43
N PRO A 75 19.14 -5.99 -7.47
CA PRO A 75 20.30 -6.92 -7.46
C PRO A 75 19.93 -8.40 -7.35
N VAL A 76 18.79 -8.73 -6.72
CA VAL A 76 18.35 -10.11 -6.47
C VAL A 76 17.06 -10.47 -7.20
N ALA A 77 16.47 -9.53 -7.94
CA ALA A 77 15.16 -9.70 -8.56
C ALA A 77 15.13 -10.75 -9.69
N ARG A 78 16.28 -11.18 -10.19
CA ARG A 78 16.41 -12.20 -11.25
C ARG A 78 16.87 -13.57 -10.72
N LEU A 79 17.08 -13.70 -9.41
CA LEU A 79 17.46 -14.96 -8.78
C LEU A 79 16.23 -15.84 -8.54
N ASP A 80 16.42 -17.16 -8.54
CA ASP A 80 15.39 -18.06 -8.07
C ASP A 80 15.20 -17.91 -6.55
N ARG A 81 13.97 -18.13 -6.06
CA ARG A 81 13.68 -17.99 -4.63
C ARG A 81 14.51 -18.97 -3.79
N SER A 82 14.79 -20.18 -4.26
CA SER A 82 15.59 -21.15 -3.52
C SER A 82 17.05 -20.71 -3.37
N GLU A 83 17.64 -20.17 -4.43
CA GLU A 83 18.99 -19.59 -4.42
C GLU A 83 19.06 -18.37 -3.49
N LEU A 84 18.04 -17.50 -3.55
CA LEU A 84 17.93 -16.34 -2.70
C LEU A 84 17.87 -16.74 -1.21
N LEU A 85 17.01 -17.70 -0.86
CA LEU A 85 16.83 -18.13 0.52
C LEU A 85 18.02 -18.94 1.08
N ALA A 86 18.89 -19.46 0.23
CA ALA A 86 20.12 -20.15 0.66
C ALA A 86 21.18 -19.17 1.17
N ASP A 87 21.26 -17.96 0.60
CA ASP A 87 22.30 -16.97 0.93
C ASP A 87 21.91 -16.06 2.12
N PRO A 88 22.71 -16.02 3.21
CA PRO A 88 22.46 -15.13 4.34
C PRO A 88 22.42 -13.64 4.01
N ALA A 89 23.26 -13.16 3.08
CA ALA A 89 23.31 -11.74 2.71
C ALA A 89 22.04 -11.32 1.97
N HIS A 90 21.52 -12.19 1.09
CA HIS A 90 20.25 -11.95 0.40
C HIS A 90 19.06 -11.95 1.37
N ARG A 91 19.02 -12.88 2.33
CA ARG A 91 17.96 -12.88 3.36
C ARG A 91 18.01 -11.63 4.21
N ALA A 92 19.18 -11.21 4.67
CA ALA A 92 19.36 -9.99 5.46
C ALA A 92 18.89 -8.74 4.70
N LEU A 93 19.23 -8.63 3.40
CA LEU A 93 18.74 -7.56 2.53
C LEU A 93 17.21 -7.54 2.46
N LEU A 94 16.58 -8.67 2.13
CA LEU A 94 15.13 -8.73 2.03
C LEU A 94 14.42 -8.43 3.35
N ILE A 95 14.92 -8.95 4.47
CA ILE A 95 14.33 -8.72 5.79
C ILE A 95 14.46 -7.24 6.18
N GLY A 96 15.62 -6.63 5.91
CA GLY A 96 15.85 -5.20 6.13
C GLY A 96 14.86 -4.33 5.36
N ASP A 97 14.67 -4.62 4.07
CA ASP A 97 13.73 -3.90 3.20
C ASP A 97 12.27 -4.12 3.61
N LEU A 98 11.95 -5.32 4.06
CA LEU A 98 10.60 -5.72 4.44
C LEU A 98 10.15 -5.06 5.75
N LEU A 99 10.97 -5.18 6.80
CA LEU A 99 10.62 -4.83 8.18
C LEU A 99 11.17 -3.47 8.64
N GLY A 100 12.20 -2.92 7.99
CA GLY A 100 12.80 -1.64 8.34
C GLY A 100 11.97 -0.42 7.92
N ASP A 101 12.49 0.78 8.12
CA ASP A 101 11.82 1.99 7.63
C ASP A 101 11.84 2.04 6.09
N LEU A 102 10.82 2.67 5.47
CA LEU A 102 10.84 2.96 4.04
C LEU A 102 11.76 4.16 3.78
N THR A 103 13.03 3.90 3.53
CA THR A 103 14.01 4.96 3.18
C THR A 103 14.11 5.13 1.67
N ASP A 104 14.72 6.24 1.23
CA ASP A 104 15.03 6.45 -0.18
C ASP A 104 15.92 5.35 -0.73
N GLU A 105 16.88 4.84 0.05
CA GLU A 105 17.74 3.73 -0.38
C GLU A 105 16.95 2.45 -0.66
N VAL A 106 15.89 2.16 0.13
CA VAL A 106 14.99 1.01 -0.10
C VAL A 106 14.22 1.19 -1.41
N LEU A 107 13.71 2.40 -1.65
CA LEU A 107 12.99 2.73 -2.88
C LEU A 107 13.91 2.62 -4.11
N GLU A 108 15.08 3.26 -4.07
CA GLU A 108 16.03 3.31 -5.17
C GLU A 108 16.54 1.93 -5.60
N ARG A 109 16.66 0.98 -4.67
CA ARG A 109 17.05 -0.40 -4.99
C ARG A 109 15.89 -1.29 -5.41
N SER A 110 14.64 -0.90 -5.22
CA SER A 110 13.48 -1.70 -5.63
C SER A 110 13.39 -1.81 -7.15
N LEU A 111 13.24 -3.03 -7.69
CA LEU A 111 13.06 -3.22 -9.14
C LEU A 111 11.82 -2.48 -9.65
N LEU A 112 10.70 -2.57 -8.92
CA LEU A 112 9.46 -1.88 -9.28
C LEU A 112 9.67 -0.37 -9.41
N HIS A 113 10.34 0.24 -8.42
CA HIS A 113 10.63 1.67 -8.45
C HIS A 113 11.52 2.05 -9.63
N GLN A 114 12.58 1.27 -9.89
CA GLN A 114 13.49 1.51 -11.01
C GLN A 114 12.76 1.45 -12.37
N VAL A 115 11.87 0.47 -12.56
CA VAL A 115 11.06 0.35 -13.78
C VAL A 115 10.16 1.58 -13.94
N LEU A 116 9.39 1.94 -12.90
CA LEU A 116 8.46 3.07 -12.98
C LEU A 116 9.19 4.42 -13.17
N ARG A 117 10.34 4.61 -12.52
CA ARG A 117 11.19 5.80 -12.74
C ARG A 117 11.75 5.84 -14.15
N LYS A 118 12.24 4.71 -14.69
CA LYS A 118 12.85 4.64 -16.03
C LYS A 118 11.87 5.08 -17.12
N TYR A 119 10.61 4.64 -17.01
CA TYR A 119 9.62 4.85 -18.06
C TYR A 119 8.67 6.02 -17.81
N ALA A 120 8.57 6.50 -16.56
CA ALA A 120 7.63 7.54 -16.13
C ALA A 120 6.22 7.34 -16.72
N PRO A 121 5.56 6.19 -16.46
CA PRO A 121 4.33 5.85 -17.13
C PRO A 121 3.17 6.75 -16.69
N ASP A 122 2.35 7.17 -17.66
CA ASP A 122 1.06 7.81 -17.42
C ASP A 122 0.04 6.82 -16.84
N VAL A 123 0.13 5.55 -17.27
CA VAL A 123 -0.78 4.48 -16.88
C VAL A 123 -0.01 3.24 -16.49
N VAL A 124 -0.37 2.64 -15.38
CA VAL A 124 0.11 1.31 -14.96
C VAL A 124 -1.08 0.36 -14.88
N VAL A 125 -1.01 -0.76 -15.60
CA VAL A 125 -1.94 -1.88 -15.44
C VAL A 125 -1.20 -3.02 -14.75
N ASP A 126 -1.58 -3.32 -13.51
CA ASP A 126 -1.04 -4.42 -12.74
C ASP A 126 -1.91 -5.66 -12.89
N SER A 127 -1.45 -6.61 -13.71
CA SER A 127 -2.06 -7.92 -13.92
C SER A 127 -1.40 -9.05 -13.13
N ILE A 128 -0.45 -8.73 -12.24
CA ILE A 128 0.18 -9.74 -11.38
C ILE A 128 -0.81 -10.16 -10.31
N ASN A 129 -1.03 -11.46 -10.14
CA ASN A 129 -1.81 -11.95 -9.02
C ASN A 129 -0.97 -11.94 -7.72
N THR A 130 -0.83 -10.75 -7.11
CA THR A 130 -0.07 -10.50 -5.88
C THR A 130 -0.51 -11.42 -4.74
N ALA A 131 -1.82 -11.70 -4.64
CA ALA A 131 -2.34 -12.56 -3.59
C ALA A 131 -1.85 -14.01 -3.74
N THR A 132 -1.79 -14.56 -4.95
CA THR A 132 -1.16 -15.87 -5.19
C THR A 132 0.33 -15.83 -4.86
N ALA A 133 1.05 -14.81 -5.35
CA ALA A 133 2.50 -14.70 -5.17
C ALA A 133 2.94 -14.75 -3.69
N PHE A 134 2.10 -14.24 -2.78
CA PHE A 134 2.36 -14.28 -1.34
C PHE A 134 1.76 -15.51 -0.66
N ALA A 135 0.51 -15.89 -0.98
CA ALA A 135 -0.17 -16.98 -0.28
C ALA A 135 0.47 -18.36 -0.51
N TYR A 136 1.03 -18.60 -1.71
CA TYR A 136 1.63 -19.89 -2.06
C TYR A 136 3.05 -20.08 -1.50
N GLN A 137 3.56 -19.12 -0.70
CA GLN A 137 4.77 -19.31 0.11
C GLN A 137 4.51 -20.17 1.35
N ASP A 138 3.24 -20.54 1.61
CA ASP A 138 2.76 -21.45 2.67
C ASP A 138 3.31 -21.13 4.06
N VAL A 139 2.90 -19.98 4.59
CA VAL A 139 3.22 -19.52 5.94
C VAL A 139 2.86 -20.54 7.03
N PHE A 140 1.82 -21.35 6.80
CA PHE A 140 1.38 -22.37 7.76
C PHE A 140 2.32 -23.55 7.81
N GLN A 141 2.75 -24.07 6.65
CA GLN A 141 3.77 -25.10 6.61
C GLN A 141 5.08 -24.59 7.21
N SER A 142 5.51 -23.40 6.81
CA SER A 142 6.73 -22.77 7.36
C SER A 142 6.67 -22.62 8.90
N ALA A 143 5.53 -22.20 9.45
CA ALA A 143 5.36 -22.11 10.90
C ALA A 143 5.42 -23.47 11.60
N ARG A 144 4.80 -24.52 11.01
CA ARG A 144 4.87 -25.88 11.55
C ARG A 144 6.31 -26.40 11.55
N ASP A 145 7.02 -26.24 10.44
CA ASP A 145 8.41 -26.66 10.32
C ASP A 145 9.29 -25.95 11.36
N LEU A 146 9.05 -24.65 11.58
CA LEU A 146 9.76 -23.87 12.60
C LEU A 146 9.47 -24.37 14.03
N LEU A 147 8.21 -24.67 14.35
CA LEU A 147 7.81 -25.22 15.65
C LEU A 147 8.40 -26.63 15.88
N THR A 148 8.40 -27.47 14.85
CA THR A 148 9.04 -28.80 14.90
C THR A 148 10.55 -28.66 15.11
N ALA A 149 11.21 -27.74 14.41
CA ALA A 149 12.63 -27.47 14.60
C ALA A 149 12.94 -26.98 16.02
N ALA A 150 12.10 -26.11 16.58
CA ALA A 150 12.22 -25.65 17.96
C ALA A 150 12.04 -26.81 18.97
N ALA A 151 11.03 -27.65 18.79
CA ALA A 151 10.74 -28.78 19.68
C ALA A 151 11.83 -29.86 19.64
N THR A 152 12.49 -30.04 18.49
CA THR A 152 13.57 -31.03 18.29
C THR A 152 14.97 -30.47 18.57
N GLY A 153 15.08 -29.19 18.94
CA GLY A 153 16.38 -28.53 19.16
C GLY A 153 17.21 -28.32 17.89
N THR A 154 16.58 -28.35 16.71
CA THR A 154 17.24 -28.17 15.39
C THR A 154 17.01 -26.79 14.79
N LEU A 155 16.44 -25.85 15.56
CA LEU A 155 16.16 -24.49 15.13
C LEU A 155 17.45 -23.72 14.78
N THR A 156 17.47 -23.10 13.60
CA THR A 156 18.57 -22.26 13.13
C THR A 156 18.10 -20.82 12.88
N PRO A 157 19.01 -19.81 12.96
CA PRO A 157 18.68 -18.44 12.56
C PRO A 157 18.15 -18.35 11.12
N ALA A 158 18.72 -19.14 10.20
CA ALA A 158 18.27 -19.19 8.81
C ALA A 158 16.81 -19.65 8.68
N ALA A 159 16.37 -20.63 9.48
CA ALA A 159 14.98 -21.07 9.48
C ALA A 159 14.02 -19.97 9.96
N VAL A 160 14.42 -19.17 10.96
CA VAL A 160 13.65 -18.01 11.42
C VAL A 160 13.57 -16.94 10.34
N GLU A 161 14.71 -16.58 9.73
CA GLU A 161 14.77 -15.61 8.63
C GLU A 161 13.91 -16.02 7.43
N GLN A 162 13.98 -17.29 7.02
CA GLN A 162 13.15 -17.84 5.95
C GLN A 162 11.66 -17.78 6.29
N HIS A 163 11.27 -18.08 7.53
CA HIS A 163 9.88 -17.96 7.97
C HIS A 163 9.39 -16.50 7.92
N VAL A 164 10.18 -15.54 8.41
CA VAL A 164 9.87 -14.10 8.35
C VAL A 164 9.59 -13.66 6.90
N LEU A 165 10.36 -14.17 5.93
CA LEU A 165 10.17 -13.89 4.51
C LEU A 165 8.95 -14.59 3.87
N THR A 166 8.16 -15.37 4.63
CA THR A 166 6.85 -15.91 4.20
C THR A 166 5.66 -15.13 4.74
N LEU A 167 5.87 -14.18 5.65
CA LEU A 167 4.78 -13.39 6.23
C LEU A 167 4.12 -12.54 5.14
N THR A 168 2.83 -12.75 4.92
CA THR A 168 2.12 -12.17 3.77
C THR A 168 1.76 -10.71 3.97
N MET A 169 1.36 -10.31 5.18
CA MET A 169 0.96 -8.92 5.46
C MET A 169 2.14 -7.94 5.38
N PRO A 170 3.32 -8.21 5.97
CA PRO A 170 4.50 -7.35 5.76
C PRO A 170 4.86 -7.19 4.28
N GLN A 171 4.81 -8.28 3.49
CA GLN A 171 5.12 -8.25 2.05
C GLN A 171 4.14 -7.36 1.29
N LEU A 172 2.84 -7.50 1.59
CA LEU A 172 1.79 -6.70 0.96
C LEU A 172 1.91 -5.21 1.33
N ILE A 173 2.06 -4.89 2.61
CA ILE A 173 2.17 -3.50 3.08
C ILE A 173 3.39 -2.83 2.43
N ARG A 174 4.56 -3.48 2.46
CA ARG A 174 5.78 -2.96 1.85
C ARG A 174 5.61 -2.76 0.34
N HIS A 175 5.03 -3.72 -0.35
CA HIS A 175 4.81 -3.64 -1.79
C HIS A 175 3.90 -2.45 -2.15
N VAL A 176 2.80 -2.24 -1.43
CA VAL A 176 1.90 -1.11 -1.66
C VAL A 176 2.56 0.23 -1.33
N GLN A 177 3.37 0.30 -0.27
CA GLN A 177 4.15 1.49 0.07
C GLN A 177 5.12 1.88 -1.05
N ILE A 178 5.89 0.90 -1.56
CA ILE A 178 6.81 1.12 -2.70
C ILE A 178 6.03 1.51 -3.95
N MET A 179 4.93 0.82 -4.25
CA MET A 179 4.08 1.11 -5.40
C MET A 179 3.54 2.55 -5.34
N HIS A 180 2.96 2.96 -4.20
CA HIS A 180 2.45 4.31 -3.99
C HIS A 180 3.53 5.37 -4.27
N GLU A 181 4.70 5.23 -3.66
CA GLU A 181 5.76 6.22 -3.79
C GLU A 181 6.39 6.22 -5.19
N ALA A 182 6.51 5.04 -5.82
CA ALA A 182 6.99 4.93 -7.19
C ALA A 182 6.03 5.54 -8.20
N LEU A 183 4.72 5.29 -8.08
CA LEU A 183 3.68 5.90 -8.94
C LEU A 183 3.66 7.42 -8.76
N ARG A 184 3.72 7.90 -7.51
CA ARG A 184 3.73 9.33 -7.18
C ARG A 184 4.96 10.02 -7.78
N ARG A 185 6.16 9.47 -7.59
CA ARG A 185 7.42 10.03 -8.15
C ARG A 185 7.47 9.96 -9.68
N ALA A 186 6.84 8.96 -10.28
CA ALA A 186 6.75 8.84 -11.74
C ALA A 186 5.71 9.79 -12.37
N GLY A 187 4.85 10.43 -11.56
CA GLY A 187 3.75 11.24 -12.07
C GLY A 187 2.66 10.42 -12.75
N THR A 188 2.52 9.14 -12.37
CA THR A 188 1.50 8.26 -12.95
C THR A 188 0.10 8.80 -12.66
N ARG A 189 -0.76 8.78 -13.69
CA ARG A 189 -2.11 9.36 -13.63
C ARG A 189 -3.15 8.31 -13.26
N VAL A 190 -3.01 7.09 -13.76
CA VAL A 190 -3.96 5.99 -13.50
C VAL A 190 -3.21 4.70 -13.18
N TYR A 191 -3.64 4.02 -12.12
CA TYR A 191 -3.20 2.70 -11.73
C TYR A 191 -4.41 1.76 -11.70
N VAL A 192 -4.37 0.70 -12.51
CA VAL A 192 -5.42 -0.31 -12.59
C VAL A 192 -4.88 -1.64 -12.09
N LYS A 193 -5.49 -2.18 -11.03
CA LYS A 193 -5.19 -3.52 -10.52
C LYS A 193 -6.19 -4.53 -11.07
N ILE A 194 -5.70 -5.61 -11.67
CA ILE A 194 -6.48 -6.82 -11.86
C ILE A 194 -6.26 -7.71 -10.64
N GLY A 195 -7.26 -7.74 -9.75
CA GLY A 195 -7.23 -8.47 -8.50
C GLY A 195 -7.77 -9.89 -8.63
N THR A 196 -8.01 -10.52 -7.49
CA THR A 196 -8.66 -11.85 -7.37
C THR A 196 -9.56 -11.85 -6.14
N SER A 197 -10.53 -12.77 -6.08
CA SER A 197 -11.27 -13.08 -4.84
C SER A 197 -10.63 -14.23 -4.04
N GLY A 198 -9.59 -14.88 -4.59
CA GLY A 198 -9.00 -16.10 -4.05
C GLY A 198 -9.72 -17.37 -4.47
N THR A 199 -11.06 -17.37 -4.48
CA THR A 199 -11.92 -18.55 -4.73
C THR A 199 -12.59 -18.58 -6.11
N GLY A 200 -12.24 -17.66 -7.02
CA GLY A 200 -12.87 -17.60 -8.35
C GLY A 200 -14.39 -17.40 -8.27
N GLY A 201 -14.85 -16.52 -7.37
CA GLY A 201 -16.27 -16.23 -7.15
C GLY A 201 -17.04 -17.21 -6.27
N MET A 202 -16.47 -18.36 -5.95
CA MET A 202 -17.11 -19.36 -5.09
C MET A 202 -17.07 -18.95 -3.61
N GLY A 203 -18.00 -19.48 -2.81
CA GLY A 203 -18.02 -19.31 -1.36
C GLY A 203 -17.01 -20.20 -0.62
N PHE A 204 -17.15 -20.27 0.71
CA PHE A 204 -16.34 -21.15 1.57
C PHE A 204 -16.52 -22.64 1.25
N ASN A 205 -17.59 -23.01 0.55
CA ASN A 205 -17.90 -24.37 0.10
C ASN A 205 -17.24 -24.74 -1.24
N ILE A 206 -16.23 -23.99 -1.69
CA ILE A 206 -15.51 -24.24 -2.94
C ILE A 206 -15.00 -25.70 -3.05
N PRO A 207 -15.36 -26.43 -4.13
CA PRO A 207 -14.94 -27.83 -4.30
C PRO A 207 -13.53 -27.97 -4.90
N TYR A 208 -12.97 -26.89 -5.45
CA TYR A 208 -11.70 -26.87 -6.18
C TYR A 208 -10.51 -26.52 -5.26
N THR A 209 -10.09 -27.47 -4.43
CA THR A 209 -8.93 -27.32 -3.53
C THR A 209 -7.88 -28.41 -3.80
N HIS A 210 -6.59 -28.05 -3.72
CA HIS A 210 -5.49 -29.02 -3.83
C HIS A 210 -5.27 -29.86 -2.55
N SER A 211 -6.09 -29.68 -1.51
CA SER A 211 -6.01 -30.39 -0.23
C SER A 211 -7.39 -30.89 0.21
N GLU A 212 -7.40 -31.88 1.10
CA GLU A 212 -8.61 -32.40 1.75
C GLU A 212 -9.35 -31.36 2.62
N GLU A 213 -8.63 -30.37 3.16
CA GLU A 213 -9.23 -29.23 3.89
C GLU A 213 -10.00 -28.33 2.90
N ARG A 214 -11.30 -28.13 3.17
CA ARG A 214 -12.23 -27.35 2.33
C ARG A 214 -12.78 -26.15 3.11
N PRO A 215 -12.36 -24.91 2.83
CA PRO A 215 -11.30 -24.51 1.91
C PRO A 215 -9.90 -24.64 2.53
N SER A 216 -8.87 -24.81 1.69
CA SER A 216 -7.49 -24.96 2.17
C SER A 216 -6.94 -23.67 2.79
N ARG A 217 -6.03 -23.78 3.75
CA ARG A 217 -5.35 -22.60 4.34
C ARG A 217 -4.62 -21.71 3.32
N PRO A 218 -3.87 -22.25 2.33
CA PRO A 218 -3.28 -21.41 1.29
C PRO A 218 -4.33 -20.64 0.49
N LEU A 219 -5.46 -21.28 0.16
CA LEU A 219 -6.55 -20.63 -0.56
C LEU A 219 -7.19 -19.50 0.27
N MET A 220 -7.43 -19.73 1.56
CA MET A 220 -7.93 -18.69 2.47
C MET A 220 -6.93 -17.56 2.69
N THR A 221 -5.63 -17.87 2.70
CA THR A 221 -4.58 -16.85 2.72
C THR A 221 -4.64 -15.98 1.46
N LYS A 222 -4.86 -16.58 0.28
CA LYS A 222 -5.03 -15.82 -0.98
C LYS A 222 -6.24 -14.88 -0.89
N ALA A 223 -7.39 -15.35 -0.40
CA ALA A 223 -8.57 -14.53 -0.21
C ALA A 223 -8.33 -13.38 0.79
N ALA A 224 -7.70 -13.66 1.94
CA ALA A 224 -7.38 -12.67 2.96
C ALA A 224 -6.41 -11.59 2.43
N VAL A 225 -5.33 -12.00 1.74
CA VAL A 225 -4.38 -11.07 1.11
C VAL A 225 -5.06 -10.23 0.03
N ALA A 226 -5.96 -10.83 -0.76
CA ALA A 226 -6.70 -10.09 -1.78
C ALA A 226 -7.67 -9.06 -1.20
N GLY A 227 -8.33 -9.37 -0.08
CA GLY A 227 -9.17 -8.42 0.66
C GLY A 227 -8.35 -7.27 1.25
N ALA A 228 -7.23 -7.60 1.92
CA ALA A 228 -6.30 -6.60 2.44
C ALA A 228 -5.75 -5.68 1.33
N HIS A 229 -5.42 -6.24 0.16
CA HIS A 229 -4.94 -5.45 -0.98
C HIS A 229 -6.00 -4.44 -1.45
N SER A 230 -7.26 -4.86 -1.55
CA SER A 230 -8.38 -3.97 -1.94
C SER A 230 -8.50 -2.76 -1.01
N LEU A 231 -8.40 -2.98 0.32
CA LEU A 231 -8.44 -1.89 1.30
C LEU A 231 -7.20 -0.98 1.22
N LEU A 232 -6.01 -1.54 0.98
CA LEU A 232 -4.81 -0.73 0.79
C LEU A 232 -4.88 0.12 -0.50
N LEU A 233 -5.48 -0.41 -1.57
CA LEU A 233 -5.76 0.35 -2.80
C LEU A 233 -6.81 1.43 -2.58
N PHE A 234 -7.84 1.16 -1.77
CA PHE A 234 -8.80 2.18 -1.33
C PHE A 234 -8.10 3.34 -0.59
N LEU A 235 -7.15 3.04 0.30
CA LEU A 235 -6.36 4.08 0.98
C LEU A 235 -5.53 4.89 -0.04
N MET A 236 -4.81 4.22 -0.95
CA MET A 236 -4.04 4.87 -2.02
C MET A 236 -4.93 5.76 -2.90
N GLY A 237 -6.13 5.28 -3.24
CA GLY A 237 -7.13 6.02 -4.02
C GLY A 237 -7.60 7.31 -3.34
N ARG A 238 -7.45 7.43 -2.01
CA ARG A 238 -7.79 8.62 -1.23
C ARG A 238 -6.60 9.51 -0.85
N THR A 239 -5.37 9.04 -1.03
CA THR A 239 -4.16 9.81 -0.71
C THR A 239 -3.87 10.89 -1.75
N PRO A 240 -3.82 12.19 -1.39
CA PRO A 240 -3.47 13.26 -2.34
C PRO A 240 -2.14 13.01 -3.06
N GLY A 241 -2.08 13.39 -4.34
CA GLY A 241 -0.92 13.14 -5.21
C GLY A 241 -0.75 11.69 -5.70
N ALA A 242 -1.53 10.73 -5.18
CA ALA A 242 -1.59 9.38 -5.74
C ALA A 242 -2.45 9.34 -7.03
N PRO A 243 -2.17 8.41 -7.97
CA PRO A 243 -2.97 8.25 -9.18
C PRO A 243 -4.45 7.96 -8.89
N ALA A 244 -5.28 8.06 -9.92
CA ALA A 244 -6.59 7.40 -9.91
C ALA A 244 -6.36 5.89 -9.79
N THR A 245 -6.99 5.27 -8.79
CA THR A 245 -6.79 3.85 -8.46
C THR A 245 -8.06 3.08 -8.75
N VAL A 246 -7.96 2.08 -9.63
CA VAL A 246 -9.06 1.21 -10.03
C VAL A 246 -8.70 -0.23 -9.71
N GLU A 247 -9.65 -1.03 -9.24
CA GLU A 247 -9.47 -2.48 -9.11
C GLU A 247 -10.58 -3.26 -9.79
N ILE A 248 -10.22 -4.12 -10.75
CA ILE A 248 -11.10 -5.10 -11.37
C ILE A 248 -10.80 -6.47 -10.79
N LYS A 249 -11.78 -7.14 -10.18
CA LYS A 249 -11.63 -8.51 -9.67
C LYS A 249 -12.46 -9.51 -10.49
N PRO A 250 -11.84 -10.30 -11.38
CA PRO A 250 -12.50 -11.45 -11.96
C PRO A 250 -12.89 -12.46 -10.88
N THR A 251 -14.16 -12.87 -10.89
CA THR A 251 -14.73 -13.86 -9.96
C THR A 251 -15.24 -15.09 -10.72
N ALA A 252 -14.50 -15.50 -11.74
CA ALA A 252 -14.73 -16.69 -12.55
C ALA A 252 -13.38 -17.23 -13.04
N THR A 253 -13.36 -18.42 -13.62
CA THR A 253 -12.15 -18.94 -14.26
C THR A 253 -11.79 -18.06 -15.45
N ILE A 254 -10.56 -17.53 -15.52
CA ILE A 254 -10.13 -16.76 -16.69
C ILE A 254 -9.78 -17.75 -17.80
N GLY A 255 -10.35 -17.57 -19.00
CA GLY A 255 -10.34 -18.45 -20.16
C GLY A 255 -9.07 -19.27 -20.43
N TRP A 256 -8.41 -19.08 -21.58
CA TRP A 256 -7.23 -19.89 -21.91
C TRP A 256 -6.21 -19.15 -22.76
N ARG A 257 -4.96 -19.63 -22.70
CA ARG A 257 -3.84 -19.17 -23.52
C ARG A 257 -3.79 -19.97 -24.81
N GLN A 258 -3.93 -21.29 -24.67
CA GLN A 258 -3.71 -22.25 -25.74
C GLN A 258 -4.54 -23.51 -25.50
N ILE A 259 -5.00 -24.12 -26.59
CA ILE A 259 -5.53 -25.47 -26.63
C ILE A 259 -4.60 -26.27 -27.53
N SER A 260 -4.04 -27.37 -27.04
CA SER A 260 -3.03 -28.13 -27.78
C SER A 260 -2.99 -29.59 -27.37
N TYR A 261 -2.31 -30.39 -28.20
CA TYR A 261 -1.82 -31.71 -27.84
C TYR A 261 -0.31 -31.66 -27.59
N GLY A 262 0.17 -32.35 -26.57
CA GLY A 262 1.61 -32.44 -26.28
C GLY A 262 1.93 -32.93 -24.87
N PRO A 263 3.20 -32.76 -24.43
CA PRO A 263 3.63 -33.14 -23.08
C PRO A 263 2.91 -32.33 -22.00
N VAL A 264 2.29 -33.02 -21.05
CA VAL A 264 1.64 -32.42 -19.87
C VAL A 264 2.72 -32.11 -18.83
N ARG A 265 2.80 -30.84 -18.45
CA ARG A 265 3.81 -30.34 -17.52
C ARG A 265 3.17 -29.89 -16.20
N ARG A 266 3.80 -30.25 -15.09
CA ARG A 266 3.48 -29.75 -13.75
C ARG A 266 4.66 -28.95 -13.23
N ARG A 267 4.46 -27.64 -12.96
CA ARG A 267 5.52 -26.70 -12.56
C ARG A 267 6.71 -26.72 -13.55
N GLY A 268 6.41 -26.66 -14.85
CA GLY A 268 7.41 -26.65 -15.93
C GLY A 268 8.04 -28.01 -16.27
N LYS A 269 7.90 -29.02 -15.41
CA LYS A 269 8.48 -30.36 -15.60
C LYS A 269 7.44 -31.33 -16.19
N PRO A 270 7.80 -32.17 -17.18
CA PRO A 270 6.92 -33.23 -17.65
C PRO A 270 6.48 -34.16 -16.51
N ILE A 271 5.23 -34.60 -16.54
CA ILE A 271 4.74 -35.63 -15.60
C ILE A 271 5.26 -36.99 -16.10
N PRO A 272 6.02 -37.77 -15.31
CA PRO A 272 6.47 -39.08 -15.72
C PRO A 272 5.29 -40.05 -15.82
N VAL A 273 5.28 -40.91 -16.83
CA VAL A 273 4.34 -42.02 -16.89
C VAL A 273 4.90 -43.16 -16.05
N VAL A 274 4.08 -43.68 -15.14
CA VAL A 274 4.41 -44.85 -14.33
C VAL A 274 3.38 -45.94 -14.59
N ASP A 275 3.79 -47.20 -14.41
CA ASP A 275 2.91 -48.35 -14.53
C ASP A 275 3.08 -49.31 -13.35
N CYS A 276 2.00 -49.92 -12.91
CA CYS A 276 1.99 -50.95 -11.87
C CYS A 276 1.23 -52.16 -12.44
N PRO A 277 1.89 -53.01 -13.24
CA PRO A 277 1.22 -54.03 -14.04
C PRO A 277 0.55 -55.12 -13.18
N THR A 278 1.03 -55.31 -11.96
CA THR A 278 0.47 -56.26 -11.01
C THR A 278 -0.02 -55.52 -9.77
N PRO A 279 -1.32 -55.59 -9.44
CA PRO A 279 -1.83 -55.04 -8.19
C PRO A 279 -1.09 -55.64 -6.99
N VAL A 280 -0.66 -54.77 -6.08
CA VAL A 280 -0.04 -55.13 -4.80
C VAL A 280 -1.06 -55.03 -3.68
N ALA A 281 -0.89 -55.85 -2.64
CA ALA A 281 -1.69 -55.71 -1.43
C ALA A 281 -1.47 -54.33 -0.80
N VAL A 282 -2.53 -53.71 -0.29
CA VAL A 282 -2.50 -52.34 0.26
C VAL A 282 -1.38 -52.16 1.31
N PRO A 283 -1.18 -53.06 2.29
CA PRO A 283 -0.08 -52.91 3.26
C PRO A 283 1.30 -52.87 2.61
N ASP A 284 1.50 -53.66 1.54
CA ASP A 284 2.78 -53.75 0.84
C ASP A 284 3.01 -52.57 -0.12
N ALA A 285 1.93 -51.97 -0.62
CA ALA A 285 2.00 -50.79 -1.50
C ALA A 285 2.45 -49.52 -0.77
N PHE A 286 2.15 -49.40 0.53
CA PHE A 286 2.43 -48.20 1.35
C PHE A 286 3.50 -48.39 2.43
N ARG A 287 4.21 -49.54 2.46
CA ARG A 287 5.35 -49.73 3.37
C ARG A 287 6.49 -48.75 3.03
N PRO A 288 7.32 -48.34 4.01
CA PRO A 288 8.45 -47.46 3.74
C PRO A 288 9.38 -48.02 2.65
N GLY A 289 9.70 -47.19 1.66
CA GLY A 289 10.57 -47.56 0.53
C GLY A 289 9.90 -48.45 -0.53
N ALA A 290 8.58 -48.66 -0.47
CA ALA A 290 7.86 -49.35 -1.53
C ALA A 290 7.88 -48.54 -2.83
N ALA A 291 8.29 -49.20 -3.92
CA ALA A 291 8.17 -48.70 -5.28
C ALA A 291 7.55 -49.80 -6.16
N PRO A 292 6.26 -50.15 -5.98
CA PRO A 292 5.62 -51.21 -6.74
C PRO A 292 5.34 -50.84 -8.21
N TRP A 293 5.78 -49.67 -8.66
CA TRP A 293 5.63 -49.22 -10.04
C TRP A 293 6.96 -49.24 -10.78
N GLN A 294 6.87 -49.23 -12.11
CA GLN A 294 7.97 -49.02 -13.02
C GLN A 294 7.80 -47.68 -13.73
N ASP A 295 8.86 -46.88 -13.76
CA ASP A 295 8.90 -45.67 -14.58
C ASP A 295 8.91 -46.06 -16.07
N ARG A 296 8.13 -45.36 -16.87
CA ARG A 296 8.18 -45.47 -18.33
C ARG A 296 9.09 -44.35 -18.86
N GLU A 297 9.83 -44.64 -19.92
CA GLU A 297 10.75 -43.66 -20.54
C GLU A 297 10.03 -42.43 -21.13
N GLN A 298 8.71 -42.54 -21.37
CA GLN A 298 7.89 -41.48 -21.93
C GLN A 298 7.24 -40.60 -20.85
N GLY A 299 7.21 -39.28 -21.12
CA GLY A 299 6.41 -38.33 -20.34
C GLY A 299 4.92 -38.40 -20.72
N LEU A 300 4.05 -37.99 -19.80
CA LEU A 300 2.62 -37.97 -20.02
C LEU A 300 2.29 -36.96 -21.13
N THR A 301 1.60 -37.41 -22.17
CA THR A 301 1.12 -36.58 -23.27
C THR A 301 -0.39 -36.60 -23.34
N GLY A 302 -1.02 -35.50 -23.70
CA GLY A 302 -2.48 -35.43 -23.84
C GLY A 302 -2.95 -34.17 -24.52
N VAL A 303 -4.27 -34.11 -24.76
CA VAL A 303 -4.97 -32.87 -25.13
C VAL A 303 -5.19 -32.07 -23.86
N PHE A 304 -4.78 -30.80 -23.87
CA PHE A 304 -4.92 -29.91 -22.73
C PHE A 304 -5.38 -28.52 -23.16
N ILE A 305 -5.93 -27.80 -22.19
CA ILE A 305 -6.19 -26.37 -22.25
C ILE A 305 -5.35 -25.67 -21.18
N ASP A 306 -4.57 -24.68 -21.59
CA ASP A 306 -3.73 -23.87 -20.70
C ASP A 306 -4.54 -22.69 -20.19
N VAL A 307 -4.91 -22.73 -18.91
CA VAL A 307 -5.68 -21.69 -18.22
C VAL A 307 -4.77 -20.71 -17.46
N GLY A 308 -3.49 -20.63 -17.85
CA GLY A 308 -2.50 -19.69 -17.32
C GLY A 308 -2.02 -20.07 -15.93
N GLU A 309 -2.23 -19.20 -14.94
CA GLU A 309 -1.74 -19.39 -13.57
C GLU A 309 -2.25 -20.70 -12.94
N ASN A 310 -3.44 -21.15 -13.32
CA ASN A 310 -4.03 -22.38 -12.81
C ASN A 310 -3.45 -23.65 -13.47
N GLY A 311 -2.63 -23.51 -14.51
CA GLY A 311 -1.94 -24.60 -15.19
C GLY A 311 -2.70 -25.21 -16.36
N LEU A 312 -2.43 -26.50 -16.62
CA LEU A 312 -3.02 -27.25 -17.73
C LEU A 312 -4.19 -28.10 -17.22
N PHE A 313 -5.35 -27.99 -17.86
CA PHE A 313 -6.51 -28.84 -17.60
C PHE A 313 -6.77 -29.82 -18.75
N ALA A 314 -7.23 -31.02 -18.41
CA ALA A 314 -7.85 -31.92 -19.35
C ALA A 314 -9.26 -31.42 -19.73
N ARG A 315 -9.84 -32.01 -20.80
CA ARG A 315 -11.19 -31.64 -21.29
C ARG A 315 -12.23 -31.68 -20.18
N ASP A 316 -12.26 -32.75 -19.40
CA ASP A 316 -13.32 -32.97 -18.41
C ASP A 316 -13.11 -32.12 -17.14
N GLU A 317 -11.86 -31.81 -16.79
CA GLU A 317 -11.55 -30.83 -15.71
C GLU A 317 -12.04 -29.44 -16.10
N PHE A 318 -11.76 -29.01 -17.33
CA PHE A 318 -12.25 -27.74 -17.86
C PHE A 318 -13.78 -27.71 -17.91
N ALA A 319 -14.42 -28.74 -18.47
CA ALA A 319 -15.88 -28.83 -18.52
C ALA A 319 -16.51 -28.78 -17.12
N THR A 320 -15.87 -29.37 -16.11
CA THR A 320 -16.35 -29.37 -14.73
C THR A 320 -16.23 -28.00 -14.09
N VAL A 321 -15.08 -27.32 -14.22
CA VAL A 321 -14.88 -26.01 -13.58
C VAL A 321 -15.72 -24.91 -14.22
N THR A 322 -15.98 -25.02 -15.53
CA THR A 322 -16.77 -24.03 -16.29
C THR A 322 -18.26 -24.36 -16.39
N ALA A 323 -18.73 -25.44 -15.76
CA ALA A 323 -20.15 -25.79 -15.78
C ALA A 323 -21.01 -24.71 -15.11
N LEU A 324 -22.26 -24.59 -15.55
CA LEU A 324 -23.23 -23.65 -14.98
C LEU A 324 -23.37 -23.88 -13.46
N GLY A 325 -23.28 -22.80 -12.68
CA GLY A 325 -23.32 -22.86 -11.21
C GLY A 325 -22.04 -23.37 -10.54
N GLN A 326 -20.97 -23.61 -11.32
CA GLN A 326 -19.60 -23.74 -10.80
C GLN A 326 -18.88 -22.39 -10.88
N MET A 327 -17.54 -22.40 -10.99
CA MET A 327 -16.77 -21.15 -11.16
C MET A 327 -17.11 -20.42 -12.46
N GLU A 328 -17.67 -21.14 -13.44
CA GLU A 328 -17.93 -20.61 -14.79
C GLU A 328 -16.64 -20.03 -15.39
N PHE A 329 -16.72 -19.24 -16.44
CA PHE A 329 -15.54 -18.62 -17.02
C PHE A 329 -15.81 -17.22 -17.57
N ILE A 330 -14.76 -16.42 -17.59
CA ILE A 330 -14.70 -15.08 -18.19
C ILE A 330 -13.50 -15.04 -19.13
N THR A 331 -13.64 -14.35 -20.26
CA THR A 331 -12.52 -14.20 -21.20
C THR A 331 -11.53 -13.14 -20.71
N PRO A 332 -10.21 -13.30 -20.96
CA PRO A 332 -9.27 -12.23 -20.67
C PRO A 332 -9.56 -10.96 -21.49
N GLU A 333 -10.21 -11.08 -22.65
CA GLU A 333 -10.70 -9.96 -23.45
C GLU A 333 -11.78 -9.13 -22.74
N GLU A 334 -12.76 -9.75 -22.08
CA GLU A 334 -13.78 -9.02 -21.31
C GLU A 334 -13.15 -8.27 -20.13
N VAL A 335 -12.15 -8.88 -19.47
CA VAL A 335 -11.38 -8.19 -18.43
C VAL A 335 -10.62 -7.00 -19.01
N ALA A 336 -10.01 -7.17 -20.19
CA ALA A 336 -9.34 -6.08 -20.89
C ALA A 336 -10.32 -4.95 -21.30
N ASP A 337 -11.54 -5.29 -21.71
CA ASP A 337 -12.58 -4.33 -22.03
C ASP A 337 -12.96 -3.48 -20.79
N TYR A 338 -13.10 -4.10 -19.62
CA TYR A 338 -13.33 -3.35 -18.38
C TYR A 338 -12.18 -2.39 -18.08
N VAL A 339 -10.93 -2.84 -18.24
CA VAL A 339 -9.75 -1.98 -18.07
C VAL A 339 -9.81 -0.79 -19.03
N MET A 340 -10.09 -1.02 -20.31
CA MET A 340 -10.19 0.07 -21.30
C MET A 340 -11.30 1.06 -20.95
N MET A 341 -12.48 0.58 -20.58
CA MET A 341 -13.60 1.43 -20.18
C MET A 341 -13.24 2.30 -18.97
N GLU A 342 -12.61 1.74 -17.94
CA GLU A 342 -12.19 2.52 -16.76
C GLU A 342 -11.07 3.52 -17.10
N LEU A 343 -10.11 3.18 -17.96
CA LEU A 343 -9.11 4.13 -18.48
C LEU A 343 -9.75 5.26 -19.30
N GLU A 344 -10.85 4.99 -20.00
CA GLU A 344 -11.65 5.98 -20.70
C GLU A 344 -12.46 6.89 -19.76
N GLY A 345 -12.65 6.49 -18.50
CA GLY A 345 -13.54 7.15 -17.54
C GLY A 345 -15.01 6.73 -17.69
N ARG A 346 -15.26 5.57 -18.30
CA ARG A 346 -16.59 4.98 -18.47
C ARG A 346 -16.84 4.01 -17.32
N PRO A 347 -17.77 4.31 -16.38
CA PRO A 347 -17.98 3.47 -15.22
C PRO A 347 -18.54 2.12 -15.63
N THR A 348 -17.85 1.05 -15.26
CA THR A 348 -18.26 -0.34 -15.55
C THR A 348 -19.14 -0.95 -14.47
N GLY A 349 -19.13 -0.34 -13.26
CA GLY A 349 -19.69 -0.96 -12.05
C GLY A 349 -18.87 -2.16 -11.55
N LYS A 350 -17.66 -2.38 -12.10
CA LYS A 350 -16.75 -3.46 -11.71
C LYS A 350 -15.51 -2.97 -10.95
N ASP A 351 -15.35 -1.65 -10.79
CA ASP A 351 -14.33 -1.07 -9.93
C ASP A 351 -14.66 -1.28 -8.45
N VAL A 352 -13.89 -2.16 -7.81
CA VAL A 352 -14.02 -2.49 -6.39
C VAL A 352 -13.65 -1.29 -5.51
N VAL A 353 -12.71 -0.44 -5.93
CA VAL A 353 -12.31 0.73 -5.13
C VAL A 353 -13.43 1.75 -5.11
N ALA A 354 -14.02 2.09 -6.26
CA ALA A 354 -15.20 2.95 -6.32
C ALA A 354 -16.40 2.35 -5.56
N ALA A 355 -16.62 1.04 -5.65
CA ALA A 355 -17.68 0.37 -4.90
C ALA A 355 -17.47 0.47 -3.37
N LEU A 356 -16.24 0.28 -2.89
CA LEU A 356 -15.91 0.46 -1.48
C LEU A 356 -16.11 1.91 -1.04
N ASP A 357 -15.64 2.89 -1.81
CA ASP A 357 -15.80 4.29 -1.45
C ASP A 357 -17.27 4.70 -1.40
N GLY A 358 -18.06 4.31 -2.39
CA GLY A 358 -19.50 4.57 -2.46
C GLY A 358 -20.33 3.85 -1.38
N ALA A 359 -19.86 2.71 -0.87
CA ALA A 359 -20.55 1.95 0.18
C ALA A 359 -20.18 2.37 1.61
N THR A 360 -19.18 3.24 1.80
CA THR A 360 -18.73 3.66 3.14
C THR A 360 -19.56 4.80 3.73
N ALA A 361 -19.79 4.77 5.05
CA ALA A 361 -20.50 5.84 5.76
C ALA A 361 -19.58 7.05 6.00
N GLY A 362 -20.02 8.23 5.56
CA GLY A 362 -19.32 9.49 5.75
C GLY A 362 -19.74 10.29 6.99
N PRO A 363 -19.07 11.42 7.27
CA PRO A 363 -19.50 12.39 8.26
C PRO A 363 -20.88 12.92 7.89
N THR A 364 -21.67 13.24 8.91
CA THR A 364 -23.05 13.69 8.73
C THR A 364 -23.21 15.11 9.25
N TYR A 365 -24.16 15.85 8.67
CA TYR A 365 -24.53 17.17 9.15
C TYR A 365 -24.87 17.17 10.66
N ARG A 366 -25.65 16.16 11.10
CA ARG A 366 -26.02 16.01 12.51
C ARG A 366 -24.81 15.87 13.43
N ALA A 367 -23.80 15.10 13.03
CA ALA A 367 -22.56 14.98 13.80
C ALA A 367 -21.80 16.32 13.87
N GLY A 368 -21.80 17.10 12.78
CA GLY A 368 -21.26 18.46 12.75
C GLY A 368 -21.92 19.40 13.76
N VAL A 369 -23.25 19.35 13.89
CA VAL A 369 -23.98 20.13 14.91
C VAL A 369 -23.67 19.64 16.33
N LEU A 370 -23.68 18.32 16.57
CA LEU A 370 -23.38 17.74 17.88
C LEU A 370 -21.94 18.02 18.34
N ARG A 371 -21.01 18.24 17.41
CA ARG A 371 -19.63 18.65 17.72
C ARG A 371 -19.60 19.93 18.55
N ALA A 372 -20.37 20.96 18.20
CA ALA A 372 -20.39 22.21 18.94
C ALA A 372 -20.90 22.01 20.38
N HIS A 373 -21.94 21.19 20.55
CA HIS A 373 -22.46 20.83 21.87
C HIS A 373 -21.43 20.06 22.70
N ALA A 374 -20.76 19.07 22.09
CA ALA A 374 -19.73 18.27 22.77
C ALA A 374 -18.55 19.13 23.24
N LEU A 375 -18.04 20.01 22.36
CA LEU A 375 -16.96 20.95 22.71
C LEU A 375 -17.39 21.91 23.83
N ALA A 376 -18.57 22.51 23.74
CA ALA A 376 -19.08 23.40 24.78
C ALA A 376 -19.23 22.68 26.14
N ARG A 377 -19.62 21.40 26.15
CA ARG A 377 -19.70 20.60 27.37
C ARG A 377 -18.31 20.31 27.94
N LEU A 378 -17.32 20.01 27.10
CA LEU A 378 -15.92 19.84 27.52
C LEU A 378 -15.38 21.14 28.14
N ASP A 379 -15.57 22.29 27.47
CA ASP A 379 -15.14 23.60 27.98
C ASP A 379 -15.82 23.96 29.32
N ALA A 380 -17.09 23.59 29.50
CA ALA A 380 -17.79 23.79 30.77
C ALA A 380 -17.17 22.94 31.91
N LEU A 381 -16.83 21.67 31.63
CA LEU A 381 -16.18 20.78 32.59
C LEU A 381 -14.75 21.24 32.94
N GLU A 382 -13.98 21.72 31.95
CA GLU A 382 -12.65 22.28 32.21
C GLU A 382 -12.71 23.50 33.14
N ARG A 383 -13.69 24.38 32.94
CA ARG A 383 -13.94 25.55 33.80
C ARG A 383 -14.38 25.14 35.20
N GLU A 384 -15.29 24.17 35.31
CA GLU A 384 -15.77 23.63 36.59
C GLU A 384 -14.63 23.09 37.46
N HIS A 385 -13.67 22.39 36.83
CA HIS A 385 -12.54 21.78 37.55
C HIS A 385 -11.27 22.63 37.58
N GLY A 386 -11.26 23.81 36.93
CA GLY A 386 -10.08 24.67 36.83
C GLY A 386 -8.89 24.02 36.13
N GLN A 387 -9.14 23.06 35.23
CA GLN A 387 -8.10 22.28 34.56
C GLN A 387 -8.32 22.21 33.05
N ARG A 388 -7.36 22.75 32.29
CA ARG A 388 -7.28 22.60 30.84
C ARG A 388 -6.64 21.26 30.45
N ALA A 389 -7.35 20.41 29.74
CA ALA A 389 -6.83 19.21 29.10
C ALA A 389 -6.30 19.56 27.71
N VAL A 390 -5.01 19.31 27.46
CA VAL A 390 -4.41 19.60 26.15
C VAL A 390 -4.36 18.34 25.29
N ALA A 391 -3.73 17.28 25.79
CA ALA A 391 -3.61 16.00 25.11
C ALA A 391 -3.28 14.87 26.10
N TYR A 392 -3.56 13.63 25.70
CA TYR A 392 -3.35 12.41 26.50
C TYR A 392 -2.56 11.31 25.76
N GLU A 393 -2.04 11.59 24.56
CA GLU A 393 -1.34 10.60 23.73
C GLU A 393 -2.19 9.36 23.34
N MET A 394 -3.49 9.57 23.12
CA MET A 394 -4.45 8.50 22.76
C MET A 394 -4.99 8.59 21.31
N LEU A 395 -4.91 9.76 20.67
CA LEU A 395 -5.62 10.02 19.41
C LEU A 395 -4.81 9.62 18.17
N GLY A 396 -3.48 9.70 18.21
CA GLY A 396 -2.67 9.59 16.99
C GLY A 396 -1.22 9.97 17.28
N PRO A 397 -0.37 10.06 16.24
CA PRO A 397 1.07 9.92 16.38
C PRO A 397 1.61 10.89 17.43
N PRO A 398 2.69 10.55 18.17
CA PRO A 398 3.24 11.41 19.22
C PRO A 398 3.54 12.84 18.79
N ARG A 399 3.80 13.05 17.50
CA ARG A 399 3.90 14.36 16.84
C ARG A 399 2.66 15.24 17.06
N LEU A 400 1.44 14.69 17.02
CA LEU A 400 0.20 15.43 17.27
C LEU A 400 0.19 16.00 18.68
N THR A 401 0.45 15.16 19.68
CA THR A 401 0.37 15.57 21.09
C THR A 401 1.44 16.60 21.41
N LYS A 402 2.65 16.45 20.86
CA LYS A 402 3.70 17.48 20.86
C LYS A 402 3.16 18.79 20.29
N MET A 403 2.59 18.77 19.08
CA MET A 403 2.08 19.96 18.43
C MET A 403 0.97 20.65 19.23
N LEU A 404 0.08 19.89 19.86
CA LEU A 404 -0.97 20.43 20.73
C LEU A 404 -0.36 21.15 21.95
N PHE A 405 0.64 20.57 22.60
CA PHE A 405 1.33 21.23 23.73
C PHE A 405 2.15 22.45 23.30
N GLU A 406 2.83 22.40 22.17
CA GLU A 406 3.60 23.54 21.66
C GLU A 406 2.71 24.71 21.23
N ALA A 407 1.61 24.43 20.53
CA ALA A 407 0.61 25.44 20.20
C ALA A 407 -0.06 26.00 21.48
N TYR A 408 -0.27 25.15 22.50
CA TYR A 408 -0.75 25.60 23.81
C TYR A 408 0.25 26.54 24.49
N LEU A 409 1.55 26.22 24.48
CA LEU A 409 2.59 27.12 25.00
C LEU A 409 2.60 28.45 24.25
N CYS A 410 2.49 28.43 22.91
CA CYS A 410 2.41 29.65 22.11
C CYS A 410 1.18 30.50 22.51
N GLY A 411 0.01 29.88 22.67
CA GLY A 411 -1.22 30.56 23.10
C GLY A 411 -1.18 31.10 24.53
N ARG A 412 -0.36 30.52 25.40
CA ARG A 412 -0.12 31.06 26.75
C ARG A 412 0.80 32.29 26.76
N LEU A 413 1.65 32.43 25.74
CA LEU A 413 2.64 33.50 25.63
C LEU A 413 2.18 34.65 24.72
N ARG A 414 1.32 34.39 23.75
CA ARG A 414 0.83 35.35 22.76
C ARG A 414 -0.68 35.24 22.64
N GLY A 415 -1.37 36.38 22.69
CA GLY A 415 -2.85 36.43 22.66
C GLY A 415 -3.46 36.21 21.28
N THR A 416 -2.74 36.54 20.20
CA THR A 416 -3.26 36.44 18.83
C THR A 416 -2.25 35.78 17.87
N VAL A 417 -2.76 35.29 16.74
CA VAL A 417 -1.92 34.76 15.65
C VAL A 417 -0.94 35.81 15.13
N ARG A 418 -1.37 37.08 15.00
CA ARG A 418 -0.50 38.20 14.64
C ARG A 418 0.64 38.41 15.62
N ALA A 419 0.35 38.37 16.93
CA ALA A 419 1.37 38.52 17.95
C ALA A 419 2.40 37.37 17.91
N LEU A 420 1.97 36.14 17.61
CA LEU A 420 2.88 35.02 17.39
C LEU A 420 3.74 35.22 16.15
N ALA A 421 3.16 35.64 15.03
CA ALA A 421 3.91 35.89 13.79
C ALA A 421 4.96 37.01 13.91
N ALA A 422 4.72 38.00 14.79
CA ALA A 422 5.64 39.10 15.06
C ALA A 422 6.67 38.81 16.17
N SER A 423 6.72 37.57 16.69
CA SER A 423 7.62 37.19 17.79
C SER A 423 9.04 36.87 17.33
N GLU A 424 10.01 37.07 18.21
CA GLU A 424 11.40 36.64 18.01
C GLU A 424 11.62 35.22 18.54
N PRO A 425 12.22 34.28 17.77
CA PRO A 425 12.34 32.88 18.16
C PRO A 425 13.08 32.64 19.48
N ALA A 426 14.17 33.36 19.74
CA ALA A 426 14.97 33.23 20.96
C ALA A 426 14.22 33.74 22.20
N GLY A 427 13.48 34.83 22.06
CA GLY A 427 12.63 35.38 23.13
C GLY A 427 11.53 34.41 23.50
N LEU A 428 10.80 33.90 22.49
CA LEU A 428 9.72 32.95 22.69
C LEU A 428 10.20 31.63 23.33
N ALA A 429 11.38 31.14 22.94
CA ALA A 429 12.02 29.98 23.55
C ALA A 429 12.34 30.18 25.05
N GLY A 430 12.93 31.34 25.38
CA GLY A 430 13.24 31.68 26.78
C GLY A 430 11.98 31.83 27.64
N GLU A 431 10.95 32.51 27.12
CA GLU A 431 9.66 32.67 27.80
C GLU A 431 8.94 31.32 27.99
N ALA A 432 8.93 30.44 26.98
CA ALA A 432 8.35 29.11 27.07
C ALA A 432 9.09 28.22 28.07
N HIS A 433 10.43 28.30 28.11
CA HIS A 433 11.22 27.57 29.10
C HIS A 433 10.95 28.07 30.52
N ALA A 434 10.85 29.39 30.72
CA ALA A 434 10.46 29.96 32.01
C ALA A 434 9.06 29.50 32.44
N LEU A 435 8.09 29.49 31.52
CA LEU A 435 6.74 28.98 31.77
C LEU A 435 6.75 27.51 32.19
N VAL A 436 7.45 26.64 31.45
CA VAL A 436 7.56 25.21 31.78
C VAL A 436 8.30 24.98 33.09
N ALA A 437 9.30 25.82 33.43
CA ALA A 437 10.02 25.72 34.69
C ALA A 437 9.16 26.12 35.89
N GLN A 438 8.35 27.18 35.75
CA GLN A 438 7.49 27.72 36.81
C GLN A 438 6.18 26.94 37.00
N ASP A 439 5.55 26.50 35.91
CA ASP A 439 4.29 25.76 35.94
C ASP A 439 4.55 24.25 36.07
N ALA A 440 4.69 23.79 37.32
CA ALA A 440 4.95 22.40 37.63
C ALA A 440 3.82 21.46 37.13
N ALA A 441 2.56 21.90 37.17
CA ALA A 441 1.42 21.10 36.75
C ALA A 441 1.43 20.88 35.23
N LEU A 442 1.72 21.92 34.45
CA LEU A 442 1.90 21.82 33.00
C LEU A 442 3.05 20.87 32.65
N ARG A 443 4.22 21.07 33.27
CA ARG A 443 5.39 20.21 33.06
C ARG A 443 5.09 18.76 33.40
N GLN A 444 4.46 18.50 34.55
CA GLN A 444 4.07 17.15 34.98
C GLN A 444 3.15 16.50 33.95
N ARG A 445 2.11 17.20 33.45
CA ARG A 445 1.19 16.65 32.45
C ARG A 445 1.91 16.22 31.18
N ILE A 446 2.78 17.08 30.63
CA ILE A 446 3.55 16.77 29.42
C ILE A 446 4.42 15.52 29.63
N LEU A 447 5.14 15.45 30.77
CA LEU A 447 5.99 14.29 31.07
C LEU A 447 5.19 13.02 31.36
N SER A 448 4.02 13.13 32.00
CA SER A 448 3.16 11.99 32.36
C SER A 448 2.53 11.31 31.16
N VAL A 449 2.22 12.05 30.09
CA VAL A 449 1.78 11.46 28.81
C VAL A 449 2.95 10.91 27.99
N GLY A 450 4.17 10.99 28.52
CA GLY A 450 5.37 10.36 27.97
C GLY A 450 6.13 11.21 26.93
N LEU A 451 5.97 12.54 26.97
CA LEU A 451 6.66 13.47 26.09
C LEU A 451 7.81 14.16 26.85
N PRO A 452 9.08 13.88 26.53
CA PRO A 452 10.20 14.69 27.00
C PRO A 452 10.09 16.16 26.55
N ILE A 453 10.72 17.08 27.28
CA ILE A 453 10.79 18.50 26.93
C ILE A 453 12.25 18.91 26.76
N VAL A 454 12.63 19.28 25.54
CA VAL A 454 13.98 19.75 25.21
C VAL A 454 14.12 21.21 25.61
N ALA A 455 15.16 21.54 26.38
CA ALA A 455 15.47 22.91 26.78
C ALA A 455 16.00 23.76 25.61
N PRO A 456 16.00 25.10 25.71
CA PRO A 456 16.42 25.97 24.60
C PRO A 456 17.84 25.75 24.09
N ASP A 457 18.75 25.27 24.94
CA ASP A 457 20.14 24.96 24.58
C ASP A 457 20.29 23.68 23.74
N GLY A 458 19.28 22.80 23.74
CA GLY A 458 19.36 21.49 23.11
C GLY A 458 20.25 20.48 23.86
N GLU A 459 20.85 20.85 24.98
CA GLU A 459 21.73 19.99 25.78
C GLU A 459 20.98 19.33 26.94
N ARG A 460 19.88 19.94 27.40
CA ARG A 460 19.11 19.48 28.56
C ARG A 460 17.70 19.05 28.18
N VAL A 461 17.18 18.07 28.91
CA VAL A 461 15.84 17.52 28.73
C VAL A 461 15.14 17.33 30.07
N TYR A 462 13.86 17.73 30.17
CA TYR A 462 12.97 17.21 31.20
C TYR A 462 12.40 15.88 30.72
N ARG A 463 12.50 14.84 31.53
CA ARG A 463 12.10 13.48 31.18
C ARG A 463 11.21 12.87 32.26
N GLY A 464 10.10 12.26 31.84
CA GLY A 464 9.24 11.43 32.67
C GLY A 464 9.71 9.97 32.72
N SER A 465 9.00 9.14 33.51
CA SER A 465 9.25 7.70 33.57
C SER A 465 8.90 6.98 32.26
N LEU A 466 7.90 7.49 31.54
CA LEU A 466 7.51 7.04 30.22
C LEU A 466 8.11 7.96 29.14
N VAL A 467 8.55 7.37 28.03
CA VAL A 467 8.97 8.09 26.83
C VAL A 467 8.36 7.38 25.62
N VAL A 468 7.36 8.00 24.98
CA VAL A 468 6.59 7.36 23.90
C VAL A 468 7.43 7.22 22.62
N VAL A 469 8.25 8.22 22.31
CA VAL A 469 9.22 8.15 21.21
C VAL A 469 10.63 8.03 21.78
N PRO A 470 11.25 6.84 21.80
CA PRO A 470 12.60 6.70 22.31
C PRO A 470 13.62 7.39 21.39
N PRO A 471 14.77 7.82 21.94
CA PRO A 471 15.89 8.30 21.13
C PRO A 471 16.42 7.17 20.23
N ALA A 472 17.08 7.54 19.14
CA ALA A 472 17.80 6.57 18.32
C ALA A 472 18.90 5.88 19.16
N PRO A 473 19.15 4.57 18.98
CA PRO A 473 20.24 3.91 19.66
C PRO A 473 21.59 4.48 19.19
N PRO A 474 22.63 4.51 20.06
CA PRO A 474 23.96 4.95 19.67
C PRO A 474 24.49 4.17 18.46
N PRO A 475 25.15 4.82 17.49
CA PRO A 475 25.69 6.20 17.53
C PRO A 475 24.69 7.31 17.10
N GLY A 476 23.39 7.04 17.02
CA GLY A 476 22.39 8.02 16.57
C GLY A 476 22.22 9.22 17.50
N ASP A 477 21.82 10.36 16.93
CA ASP A 477 21.50 11.59 17.68
C ASP A 477 20.22 11.40 18.52
N PRO A 478 20.30 11.51 19.86
CA PRO A 478 19.12 11.43 20.72
C PRO A 478 18.05 12.48 20.39
N LEU A 479 18.45 13.68 19.93
CA LEU A 479 17.53 14.75 19.55
C LEU A 479 16.77 14.48 18.25
N GLY A 480 17.17 13.48 17.47
CA GLY A 480 16.42 13.01 16.29
C GLY A 480 15.01 12.51 16.64
N ALA A 481 14.71 12.22 17.92
CA ALA A 481 13.36 11.92 18.39
C ALA A 481 12.48 13.17 18.58
N ALA A 482 13.07 14.35 18.79
CA ALA A 482 12.31 15.54 19.16
C ALA A 482 11.28 16.01 18.11
N PRO A 483 11.60 16.03 16.80
CA PRO A 483 10.61 16.35 15.76
C PRO A 483 9.44 15.35 15.70
N ARG A 484 9.66 14.11 16.14
CA ARG A 484 8.68 13.01 16.05
C ARG A 484 7.73 12.94 17.25
N GLY A 485 8.10 13.52 18.39
CA GLY A 485 7.22 13.45 19.56
C GLY A 485 7.74 13.98 20.90
N TRP A 486 8.78 14.82 20.97
CA TRP A 486 9.15 15.49 22.24
C TRP A 486 8.79 16.96 22.15
N VAL A 487 8.34 17.62 23.20
CA VAL A 487 8.12 19.07 23.17
C VAL A 487 9.47 19.77 23.01
N ASP A 488 9.62 20.63 22.00
CA ASP A 488 10.92 21.22 21.64
C ASP A 488 10.90 22.73 21.87
N LEU A 489 11.66 23.18 22.89
CA LEU A 489 11.73 24.59 23.26
C LEU A 489 12.90 25.34 22.60
N ARG A 490 13.60 24.72 21.65
CA ARG A 490 14.73 25.38 20.98
C ARG A 490 14.24 26.53 20.09
N PRO A 491 15.01 27.63 19.95
CA PRO A 491 14.63 28.75 19.09
C PRO A 491 14.31 28.35 17.65
N ALA A 492 15.05 27.39 17.08
CA ALA A 492 14.80 26.89 15.73
C ALA A 492 13.38 26.33 15.56
N HIS A 493 12.85 25.65 16.59
CA HIS A 493 11.53 25.03 16.54
C HIS A 493 10.40 26.05 16.72
N PHE A 494 10.57 27.04 17.61
CA PHE A 494 9.65 28.17 17.70
C PHE A 494 9.64 29.02 16.42
N GLY A 495 10.77 29.12 15.71
CA GLY A 495 10.83 29.72 14.39
C GLY A 495 9.88 29.06 13.38
N LEU A 496 9.64 27.74 13.49
CA LEU A 496 8.65 27.04 12.66
C LEU A 496 7.22 27.50 12.99
N TRP A 497 6.87 27.63 14.27
CA TRP A 497 5.55 28.12 14.69
C TRP A 497 5.30 29.58 14.29
N ILE A 498 6.31 30.44 14.39
CA ILE A 498 6.27 31.82 13.90
C ILE A 498 6.02 31.85 12.39
N LYS A 499 6.76 31.03 11.63
CA LYS A 499 6.57 30.89 10.17
C LYS A 499 5.17 30.41 9.81
N ARG A 500 4.65 29.39 10.52
CA ARG A 500 3.28 28.88 10.35
C ARG A 500 2.24 29.96 10.60
N ALA A 501 2.38 30.73 11.69
CA ALA A 501 1.49 31.85 11.98
C ALA A 501 1.51 32.91 10.86
N GLY A 502 2.70 33.26 10.35
CA GLY A 502 2.82 34.14 9.18
C GLY A 502 2.14 33.60 7.93
N GLN A 503 2.22 32.29 7.68
CA GLN A 503 1.51 31.64 6.57
C GLN A 503 -0.01 31.68 6.75
N MET A 504 -0.52 31.46 7.97
CA MET A 504 -1.95 31.58 8.29
C MET A 504 -2.47 33.02 8.03
N ILE A 505 -1.71 34.04 8.44
CA ILE A 505 -2.04 35.46 8.17
C ILE A 505 -2.05 35.74 6.67
N ALA A 506 -1.02 35.31 5.94
CA ALA A 506 -0.96 35.50 4.49
C ALA A 506 -2.11 34.80 3.76
N GLN A 507 -2.62 33.67 4.29
CA GLN A 507 -3.83 33.02 3.77
C GLN A 507 -5.08 33.87 4.03
N ALA A 508 -5.24 34.43 5.23
CA ALA A 508 -6.34 35.33 5.57
C ALA A 508 -6.35 36.59 4.69
N GLU A 509 -5.21 37.25 4.53
CA GLU A 509 -5.07 38.44 3.69
C GLU A 509 -5.40 38.15 2.22
N ARG A 510 -5.04 36.96 1.71
CA ARG A 510 -5.44 36.52 0.36
C ARG A 510 -6.94 36.32 0.21
N ARG A 511 -7.65 35.86 1.25
CA ARG A 511 -9.12 35.73 1.25
C ARG A 511 -9.80 37.10 1.24
N LEU A 512 -9.20 38.09 1.90
CA LEU A 512 -9.71 39.45 2.02
C LEU A 512 -9.27 40.38 0.86
N ALA A 513 -8.35 39.95 0.00
CA ALA A 513 -7.93 40.72 -1.16
C ALA A 513 -9.13 40.93 -2.11
N PRO A 514 -9.41 42.18 -2.55
CA PRO A 514 -10.56 42.46 -3.40
C PRO A 514 -10.50 41.61 -4.67
N SER A 515 -11.60 40.90 -4.95
CA SER A 515 -11.79 40.20 -6.22
C SER A 515 -11.66 41.20 -7.37
N ARG A 516 -11.18 40.77 -8.55
CA ARG A 516 -11.14 41.62 -9.77
C ARG A 516 -12.56 41.94 -10.32
N LEU A 517 -13.61 41.67 -9.55
CA LEU A 517 -15.01 41.83 -9.92
C LEU A 517 -15.59 43.04 -9.17
N PRO A 518 -16.54 43.78 -9.78
CA PRO A 518 -17.12 44.97 -9.16
C PRO A 518 -17.83 44.64 -7.84
N PRO A 519 -17.87 45.57 -6.88
CA PRO A 519 -18.37 45.32 -5.54
C PRO A 519 -19.88 45.07 -5.57
N TRP A 520 -20.26 43.81 -5.38
CA TRP A 520 -21.53 43.49 -4.75
C TRP A 520 -21.19 43.26 -3.28
N ASP A 521 -21.74 44.09 -2.40
CA ASP A 521 -21.38 44.19 -0.96
C ASP A 521 -21.63 42.92 -0.12
N ASP A 522 -22.00 41.79 -0.74
CA ASP A 522 -22.24 40.49 -0.09
C ASP A 522 -21.75 39.31 -0.96
N GLU A 523 -20.49 39.29 -1.44
CA GLU A 523 -19.89 38.07 -2.00
C GLU A 523 -19.57 37.05 -0.88
N SER A 524 -20.62 36.55 -0.20
CA SER A 524 -20.56 35.38 0.66
C SER A 524 -20.74 34.11 -0.18
N GLY A 525 -19.67 33.64 -0.81
CA GLY A 525 -19.68 32.32 -1.45
C GLY A 525 -19.81 31.21 -0.40
N SER A 526 -20.61 30.17 -0.68
CA SER A 526 -20.60 28.94 0.12
C SER A 526 -19.24 28.21 0.07
N ASP A 527 -18.39 28.58 -0.88
CA ASP A 527 -17.04 28.04 -1.08
C ASP A 527 -15.98 28.77 -0.23
N VAL A 528 -16.38 29.79 0.56
CA VAL A 528 -15.49 30.46 1.51
C VAL A 528 -15.25 29.54 2.72
N ASP A 529 -13.99 29.40 3.13
CA ASP A 529 -13.66 28.70 4.39
C ASP A 529 -13.95 29.60 5.60
N TRP A 530 -15.19 29.54 6.07
CA TRP A 530 -15.68 30.23 7.27
C TRP A 530 -15.05 29.74 8.58
N THR A 531 -14.22 28.69 8.53
CA THR A 531 -13.54 28.13 9.70
C THR A 531 -12.04 28.42 9.72
N ALA A 532 -11.56 29.17 8.72
CA ALA A 532 -10.15 29.50 8.56
C ALA A 532 -9.63 30.39 9.71
N ILE A 533 -8.32 30.30 9.96
CA ILE A 533 -7.64 31.06 11.01
C ILE A 533 -7.44 32.50 10.55
N GLU A 534 -7.89 33.46 11.37
CA GLU A 534 -7.76 34.89 11.13
C GLU A 534 -6.62 35.51 11.97
N PRO A 535 -6.05 36.67 11.56
CA PRO A 535 -4.88 37.24 12.24
C PRO A 535 -5.11 37.61 13.70
N GLU A 536 -6.33 38.02 14.05
CA GLU A 536 -6.71 38.44 15.40
C GLU A 536 -7.31 37.29 16.24
N ASP A 537 -7.41 36.08 15.68
CA ASP A 537 -7.90 34.92 16.42
C ASP A 537 -6.95 34.56 17.57
N GLU A 538 -7.52 34.06 18.67
CA GLU A 538 -6.75 33.40 19.71
C GLU A 538 -6.11 32.10 19.19
N ILE A 539 -4.92 31.78 19.71
CA ILE A 539 -4.20 30.56 19.33
C ILE A 539 -4.91 29.34 19.93
N CYS A 540 -5.61 28.59 19.08
CA CYS A 540 -6.27 27.35 19.44
C CYS A 540 -5.42 26.13 19.02
N PRO A 541 -4.93 25.30 19.97
CA PRO A 541 -4.08 24.15 19.65
C PRO A 541 -4.67 23.21 18.60
N ALA A 542 -5.97 22.90 18.72
CA ALA A 542 -6.66 22.02 17.78
C ALA A 542 -6.74 22.61 16.37
N ARG A 543 -6.97 23.93 16.23
CA ARG A 543 -7.01 24.60 14.91
C ARG A 543 -5.62 24.64 14.28
N PHE A 544 -4.58 24.92 15.06
CA PHE A 544 -3.20 24.94 14.58
C PHE A 544 -2.74 23.54 14.13
N ALA A 545 -3.01 22.50 14.93
CA ALA A 545 -2.68 21.12 14.55
C ALA A 545 -3.45 20.68 13.30
N THR A 546 -4.75 21.02 13.20
CA THR A 546 -5.57 20.73 12.00
C THR A 546 -5.04 21.46 10.78
N TRP A 547 -4.60 22.72 10.92
CA TRP A 547 -3.99 23.48 9.83
C TRP A 547 -2.71 22.82 9.32
N VAL A 548 -1.83 22.37 10.23
CA VAL A 548 -0.60 21.63 9.86
C VAL A 548 -0.95 20.36 9.11
N PHE A 549 -1.92 19.58 9.59
CA PHE A 549 -2.36 18.36 8.91
C PHE A 549 -2.93 18.63 7.52
N GLY A 550 -3.73 19.69 7.35
CA GLY A 550 -4.29 20.04 6.04
C GLY A 550 -3.25 20.58 5.05
N HIS A 551 -2.34 21.44 5.51
CA HIS A 551 -1.48 22.25 4.63
C HIS A 551 -0.05 21.76 4.49
N GLU A 552 0.53 21.13 5.53
CA GLU A 552 1.90 20.58 5.46
C GLU A 552 1.87 19.09 5.13
N ASP A 553 0.95 18.34 5.73
CA ASP A 553 0.89 16.88 5.58
C ASP A 553 -0.09 16.43 4.48
N TYR A 554 -0.87 17.35 3.88
CA TYR A 554 -1.92 17.05 2.89
C TYR A 554 -2.91 15.98 3.36
N GLY A 555 -3.22 15.96 4.66
CA GLY A 555 -4.06 14.96 5.32
C GLY A 555 -5.56 15.19 5.21
N GLU A 556 -6.02 15.93 4.20
CA GLU A 556 -7.46 16.13 3.97
C GLU A 556 -8.15 14.82 3.56
N ARG A 557 -9.42 14.66 3.97
CA ARG A 557 -10.18 13.41 3.77
C ARG A 557 -10.45 13.08 2.30
N ILE A 558 -10.50 14.09 1.44
CA ILE A 558 -10.86 13.99 0.03
C ILE A 558 -9.75 14.64 -0.79
N LYS A 559 -9.36 14.00 -1.89
CA LYS A 559 -8.49 14.59 -2.91
C LYS A 559 -9.17 15.84 -3.46
N ARG A 560 -8.61 17.03 -3.23
CA ARG A 560 -9.05 18.27 -3.86
C ARG A 560 -8.24 18.57 -5.09
#